data_AF-A0A7M3Y4E6-F1
#
_entry.id   AF-A0A7M3Y4E6-F1
#
_cell.length_a   1.000
_cell.length_b   1.000
_cell.length_c   1.000
_cell.angle_alpha   90.00
_cell.angle_beta   90.00
_cell.angle_gamma   90.00
#
_symmetry.space_group_name_H-M   'P 1'
#
loop_
_entity.id
_entity.type
_entity.pdbx_description
1 polymer ?
#
loop_
_entity_poly.entity_id
_entity_poly.type
_entity_poly.pdbx_seq_one_letter_code
_entity_poly.pdbx_strand_id
1 'polypeptide(L)'
;MDTATHAIVGLIVGECAPKDIKHRRKIGLGFGMLPDLTNILFVHPYLGWVAERPIPFAIPTDFLDHPEVLDHWTYHTWLLTHSLLFWAVFILPWWRRSGGHKVAALAYAAHLVADLPSHSGIYGLEPLYPIRYVFSGWFDAWLWPPAPIIASIVFALVAYAGVRRMRERILWPSERHLLGT
;
A
#
# COMPACT_ATOMS: atom_id res chain seq x y z
N MET A 1 -5.41 -0.89 9.20
CA MET A 1 -4.22 -0.62 8.37
C MET A 1 -4.34 0.76 7.72
N ASP A 2 -3.20 1.42 7.48
CA ASP A 2 -3.18 2.83 7.02
C ASP A 2 -3.12 2.96 5.48
N THR A 3 -4.27 2.74 4.86
CA THR A 3 -4.45 2.88 3.41
C THR A 3 -4.11 4.28 2.89
N ALA A 4 -4.30 5.31 3.71
CA ALA A 4 -4.02 6.68 3.32
C ALA A 4 -2.51 6.91 3.17
N THR A 5 -1.69 6.41 4.10
CA THR A 5 -0.23 6.46 3.97
C THR A 5 0.24 5.73 2.72
N HIS A 6 -0.25 4.52 2.43
CA HIS A 6 0.14 3.82 1.21
C HIS A 6 -0.30 4.53 -0.08
N ALA A 7 -1.48 5.15 -0.07
CA ALA A 7 -1.92 6.02 -1.16
C ALA A 7 -0.93 7.18 -1.39
N ILE A 8 -0.41 7.79 -0.31
CA ILE A 8 0.56 8.89 -0.39
C ILE A 8 1.94 8.38 -0.83
N VAL A 9 2.38 7.20 -0.37
CA VAL A 9 3.61 6.55 -0.85
C VAL A 9 3.52 6.29 -2.36
N GLY A 10 2.39 5.77 -2.83
CA GLY A 10 2.13 5.62 -4.26
C GLY A 10 2.10 6.96 -5.01
N LEU A 11 1.52 8.00 -4.41
CA LEU A 11 1.53 9.36 -4.96
C LEU A 11 2.95 9.91 -5.11
N ILE A 12 3.84 9.65 -4.15
CA ILE A 12 5.26 10.00 -4.21
C ILE A 12 5.93 9.33 -5.42
N VAL A 13 5.69 8.03 -5.64
CA VAL A 13 6.17 7.33 -6.84
C VAL A 13 5.66 8.00 -8.12
N GLY A 14 4.37 8.35 -8.15
CA GLY A 14 3.77 9.07 -9.27
C GLY A 14 4.35 10.47 -9.49
N GLU A 15 4.73 11.20 -8.44
CA GLU A 15 5.41 12.50 -8.55
C GLU A 15 6.82 12.36 -9.13
N CYS A 16 7.54 11.34 -8.69
CA CYS A 16 8.87 11.01 -9.17
C CYS A 16 8.86 10.55 -10.64
N ALA A 17 7.74 10.07 -11.17
CA ALA A 17 7.67 9.61 -12.56
C ALA A 17 7.78 10.75 -13.61
N PRO A 18 8.22 10.44 -14.85
CA PRO A 18 8.29 11.40 -15.95
C PRO A 18 6.97 12.14 -16.22
N LYS A 19 7.05 13.45 -16.48
CA LYS A 19 5.89 14.35 -16.65
C LYS A 19 5.04 14.05 -17.89
N ASP A 20 5.61 13.43 -18.92
CA ASP A 20 4.92 12.97 -20.13
C ASP A 20 3.92 11.83 -19.86
N ILE A 21 4.07 11.11 -18.74
CA ILE A 21 3.12 10.09 -18.33
C ILE A 21 1.84 10.76 -17.78
N LYS A 22 0.77 10.69 -18.59
CA LYS A 22 -0.55 11.21 -18.23
C LYS A 22 -1.05 10.57 -16.93
N HIS A 23 -1.61 11.40 -16.05
CA HIS A 23 -2.18 10.98 -14.77
C HIS A 23 -1.24 10.20 -13.82
N ARG A 24 0.10 10.27 -14.01
CA ARG A 24 1.10 9.56 -13.19
C ARG A 24 0.84 9.59 -11.67
N ARG A 25 0.44 10.74 -11.12
CA ARG A 25 0.08 10.93 -9.71
C ARG A 25 -1.13 10.10 -9.28
N LYS A 26 -2.20 10.12 -10.10
CA LYS A 26 -3.42 9.36 -9.83
C LYS A 26 -3.18 7.86 -9.95
N ILE A 27 -2.38 7.45 -10.94
CA ILE A 27 -1.97 6.05 -11.12
C ILE A 27 -1.17 5.60 -9.90
N GLY A 28 -0.16 6.37 -9.50
CA GLY A 28 0.65 6.07 -8.32
C GLY A 28 -0.21 5.95 -7.06
N LEU A 29 -1.05 6.94 -6.78
CA LEU A 29 -1.97 6.93 -5.63
C LEU A 29 -2.88 5.70 -5.62
N GLY A 30 -3.53 5.41 -6.76
CA GLY A 30 -4.46 4.29 -6.87
C GLY A 30 -3.77 2.93 -6.68
N PHE A 31 -2.61 2.71 -7.29
CA PHE A 31 -1.90 1.44 -7.17
C PHE A 31 -1.14 1.29 -5.85
N GLY A 32 -0.79 2.40 -5.18
CA GLY A 32 -0.23 2.38 -3.83
C GLY A 32 -1.26 1.95 -2.78
N MET A 33 -2.53 2.32 -2.94
CA MET A 33 -3.60 1.93 -2.00
C MET A 33 -4.34 0.65 -2.38
N LEU A 34 -4.13 0.14 -3.60
CA LEU A 34 -4.91 -0.95 -4.17
C LEU A 34 -4.87 -2.23 -3.31
N PRO A 35 -3.71 -2.67 -2.77
CA PRO A 35 -3.67 -3.88 -1.97
C PRO A 35 -4.54 -3.82 -0.72
N ASP A 36 -4.65 -2.64 -0.11
CA ASP A 36 -5.40 -2.42 1.13
C ASP A 36 -6.91 -2.43 0.97
N LEU A 37 -7.40 -2.32 -0.27
CA LEU A 37 -8.84 -2.33 -0.51
C LEU A 37 -9.46 -3.66 -0.05
N THR A 38 -8.74 -4.78 -0.16
CA THR A 38 -9.22 -6.07 0.36
C THR A 38 -9.36 -6.04 1.88
N ASN A 39 -8.49 -5.32 2.58
CA ASN A 39 -8.60 -5.12 4.02
C ASN A 39 -9.86 -4.34 4.39
N ILE A 40 -10.08 -3.18 3.74
CA ILE A 40 -11.23 -2.31 3.99
C ILE A 40 -12.55 -3.00 3.63
N LEU A 41 -12.58 -3.76 2.53
CA LEU A 41 -13.81 -4.33 1.98
C LEU A 41 -14.16 -5.69 2.56
N PHE A 42 -13.16 -6.49 2.98
CA PHE A 42 -13.39 -7.87 3.40
C PHE A 42 -12.98 -8.13 4.84
N VAL A 43 -11.74 -7.78 5.23
CA VAL A 43 -11.21 -8.16 6.56
C VAL A 43 -11.89 -7.37 7.68
N HIS A 44 -11.81 -6.03 7.65
CA HIS A 44 -12.41 -5.19 8.70
C HIS A 44 -13.93 -5.38 8.82
N PRO A 45 -14.72 -5.47 7.73
CA PRO A 45 -16.15 -5.67 7.85
C PRO A 45 -16.52 -7.04 8.42
N TYR A 46 -15.85 -8.10 7.97
CA TYR A 46 -16.08 -9.45 8.48
C TYR A 46 -15.74 -9.55 9.97
N LEU A 47 -14.56 -9.07 10.35
CA LEU A 47 -14.10 -9.16 11.74
C LEU A 47 -14.96 -8.29 12.67
N GLY A 48 -15.38 -7.10 12.22
CA GLY A 48 -16.31 -6.27 13.00
C GLY A 48 -17.69 -6.90 13.16
N TRP A 49 -18.14 -7.71 12.19
CA TRP A 49 -19.37 -8.49 12.32
C TRP A 49 -19.20 -9.65 13.32
N VAL A 50 -18.08 -10.38 13.27
CA VAL A 50 -17.75 -11.46 14.24
C VAL A 50 -17.66 -10.91 15.67
N ALA A 51 -17.06 -9.73 15.84
CA ALA A 51 -16.95 -9.04 17.12
C ALA A 51 -18.24 -8.32 17.56
N GLU A 52 -19.38 -8.56 16.89
CA GLU A 52 -20.69 -7.99 17.20
C GLU A 52 -20.71 -6.46 17.34
N ARG A 53 -19.87 -5.76 16.56
CA ARG A 53 -19.77 -4.30 16.60
C ARG A 53 -21.06 -3.65 16.04
N PRO A 54 -21.57 -2.55 16.65
CA PRO A 54 -22.77 -1.85 16.16
C PRO A 54 -22.66 -1.36 14.70
N ILE A 55 -21.45 -0.95 14.32
CA ILE A 55 -21.05 -0.77 12.93
C ILE A 55 -20.10 -1.93 12.64
N PRO A 56 -20.38 -2.80 11.65
CA PRO A 56 -19.57 -3.98 11.37
C PRO A 56 -18.25 -3.56 10.72
N PHE A 57 -17.34 -3.05 11.53
CA PHE A 57 -16.01 -2.62 11.16
C PHE A 57 -15.07 -2.79 12.35
N ALA A 58 -14.03 -3.61 12.17
CA ALA A 58 -13.15 -4.00 13.25
C ALA A 58 -12.30 -2.85 13.78
N ILE A 59 -12.09 -2.85 15.09
CA ILE A 59 -11.12 -2.00 15.79
C ILE A 59 -9.89 -2.83 16.20
N PRO A 60 -8.76 -2.21 16.62
CA PRO A 60 -7.53 -2.93 16.95
C PRO A 60 -7.67 -4.13 17.90
N THR A 61 -8.51 -4.01 18.94
CA THR A 61 -8.71 -5.10 19.91
C THR A 61 -9.40 -6.32 19.30
N ASP A 62 -10.25 -6.13 18.28
CA ASP A 62 -10.97 -7.25 17.65
C ASP A 62 -10.01 -8.23 16.99
N PHE A 63 -8.86 -7.76 16.49
CA PHE A 63 -7.82 -8.65 15.97
C PHE A 63 -7.24 -9.53 17.08
N LEU A 64 -7.03 -8.99 18.28
CA LEU A 64 -6.51 -9.77 19.42
C LEU A 64 -7.53 -10.77 19.96
N ASP A 65 -8.80 -10.36 20.01
CA ASP A 65 -9.88 -11.16 20.61
C ASP A 65 -10.40 -12.27 19.67
N HIS A 66 -10.22 -12.09 18.35
CA HIS A 66 -10.70 -13.01 17.31
C HIS A 66 -9.58 -13.45 16.33
N PRO A 67 -8.56 -14.18 16.81
CA PRO A 67 -7.45 -14.62 15.98
C PRO A 67 -7.86 -15.61 14.87
N GLU A 68 -9.04 -16.23 14.97
CA GLU A 68 -9.61 -17.12 13.95
C GLU A 68 -9.77 -16.45 12.57
N VAL A 69 -9.76 -15.12 12.50
CA VAL A 69 -9.76 -14.38 11.24
C VAL A 69 -8.58 -14.74 10.35
N LEU A 70 -7.44 -15.15 10.94
CA LEU A 70 -6.22 -15.54 10.23
C LEU A 70 -6.43 -16.75 9.32
N ASP A 71 -7.36 -17.65 9.67
CA ASP A 71 -7.71 -18.84 8.89
C ASP A 71 -8.90 -18.60 7.93
N HIS A 72 -9.50 -17.41 7.95
CA HIS A 72 -10.68 -17.09 7.18
C HIS A 72 -10.36 -16.45 5.82
N TRP A 73 -11.11 -16.80 4.77
CA TRP A 73 -10.82 -16.37 3.39
C TRP A 73 -10.67 -14.86 3.22
N THR A 74 -11.38 -14.06 4.05
CA THR A 74 -11.28 -12.59 4.03
C THR A 74 -9.85 -12.13 4.30
N TYR A 75 -9.16 -12.71 5.29
CA TYR A 75 -7.76 -12.42 5.56
C TYR A 75 -6.82 -12.94 4.47
N HIS A 76 -7.11 -14.12 3.91
CA HIS A 76 -6.33 -14.66 2.79
C HIS A 76 -6.40 -13.80 1.52
N THR A 77 -7.46 -13.01 1.31
CA THR A 77 -7.48 -12.01 0.23
C THR A 77 -6.48 -10.89 0.45
N TRP A 78 -6.27 -10.48 1.70
CA TRP A 78 -5.24 -9.52 2.07
C TRP A 78 -3.84 -10.11 1.86
N LEU A 79 -3.58 -11.33 2.33
CA LEU A 79 -2.30 -12.02 2.09
C LEU A 79 -2.00 -12.14 0.59
N LEU A 80 -3.02 -12.48 -0.22
CA LEU A 80 -2.87 -12.56 -1.67
C LEU A 80 -2.46 -11.21 -2.27
N THR A 81 -3.16 -10.12 -1.94
CA THR A 81 -2.81 -8.78 -2.46
C THR A 81 -1.51 -8.21 -1.88
N HIS A 82 -0.95 -8.81 -0.83
CA HIS A 82 0.32 -8.39 -0.25
C HIS A 82 1.47 -9.35 -0.61
N SER A 83 1.23 -10.23 -1.58
CA SER A 83 2.22 -11.19 -2.06
C SER A 83 2.96 -10.69 -3.31
N LEU A 84 4.24 -11.04 -3.39
CA LEU A 84 5.03 -10.88 -4.61
C LEU A 84 4.49 -11.74 -5.76
N LEU A 85 3.78 -12.84 -5.44
CA LEU A 85 3.09 -13.66 -6.43
C LEU A 85 2.01 -12.85 -7.15
N PHE A 86 1.14 -12.17 -6.41
CA PHE A 86 0.10 -11.35 -7.02
C PHE A 86 0.71 -10.20 -7.83
N TRP A 87 1.73 -9.54 -7.29
CA TRP A 87 2.46 -8.52 -8.05
C TRP A 87 3.06 -9.09 -9.36
N ALA A 88 3.70 -10.26 -9.32
CA ALA A 88 4.34 -10.87 -10.48
C ALA A 88 3.35 -11.35 -11.55
N VAL A 89 2.17 -11.85 -11.15
CA VAL A 89 1.17 -12.44 -12.05
C VAL A 89 0.15 -11.41 -12.52
N PHE A 90 -0.23 -10.47 -11.66
CA PHE A 90 -1.31 -9.52 -11.92
C PHE A 90 -0.86 -8.07 -12.02
N ILE A 91 0.41 -7.72 -11.87
CA ILE A 91 0.84 -6.32 -12.02
C ILE A 91 1.97 -6.23 -13.03
N LEU A 92 3.01 -7.04 -12.85
CA LEU A 92 4.22 -7.03 -13.66
C LEU A 92 4.01 -7.36 -15.15
N PRO A 93 3.07 -8.24 -15.60
CA PRO A 93 2.94 -8.56 -17.01
C PRO A 93 2.58 -7.36 -17.90
N TRP A 94 2.02 -6.31 -17.31
CA TRP A 94 1.68 -5.09 -18.03
C TRP A 94 2.77 -4.02 -18.01
N TRP A 95 3.90 -4.24 -17.31
CA TRP A 95 5.03 -3.31 -17.19
C TRP A 95 5.53 -2.75 -18.52
N ARG A 96 5.58 -3.59 -19.57
CA ARG A 96 6.09 -3.20 -20.88
C ARG A 96 5.09 -2.42 -21.74
N ARG A 97 3.82 -2.32 -21.35
CA ARG A 97 2.76 -1.74 -22.19
C ARG A 97 2.81 -0.22 -22.27
N SER A 98 3.09 0.47 -21.17
CA SER A 98 3.22 1.93 -21.17
C SER A 98 3.98 2.45 -19.94
N GLY A 99 4.42 3.71 -19.98
CA GLY A 99 5.00 4.38 -18.82
C GLY A 99 4.06 4.36 -17.61
N GLY A 100 2.76 4.50 -17.81
CA GLY A 100 1.76 4.41 -16.74
C GLY A 100 1.76 3.07 -16.03
N HIS A 101 1.89 1.95 -16.76
CA HIS A 101 1.99 0.62 -16.13
C HIS A 101 3.27 0.44 -15.30
N LYS A 102 4.37 1.08 -15.71
CA LYS A 102 5.59 1.10 -14.89
C LYS A 102 5.36 1.84 -13.58
N VAL A 103 4.68 2.98 -13.62
CA VAL A 103 4.31 3.74 -12.41
C VAL A 103 3.40 2.91 -11.51
N ALA A 104 2.39 2.24 -12.08
CA ALA A 104 1.49 1.36 -11.34
C ALA A 104 2.25 0.24 -10.62
N ALA A 105 3.13 -0.46 -11.35
CA ALA A 105 3.91 -1.56 -10.79
C ALA A 105 4.93 -1.11 -9.73
N LEU A 106 5.57 0.06 -9.91
CA LEU A 106 6.46 0.63 -8.90
C LEU A 106 5.69 1.10 -7.67
N ALA A 107 4.51 1.71 -7.84
CA ALA A 107 3.69 2.16 -6.72
C ALA A 107 3.20 0.97 -5.87
N TYR A 108 2.77 -0.10 -6.52
CA TYR A 108 2.40 -1.35 -5.86
C TYR A 108 3.59 -1.97 -5.11
N ALA A 109 4.77 -2.02 -5.74
CA ALA A 109 5.98 -2.53 -5.10
C ALA A 109 6.39 -1.65 -3.90
N ALA A 110 6.27 -0.33 -4.01
CA ALA A 110 6.56 0.60 -2.93
C ALA A 110 5.61 0.43 -1.74
N HIS A 111 4.35 0.10 -2.00
CA HIS A 111 3.41 -0.30 -0.96
C HIS A 111 3.92 -1.56 -0.21
N LEU A 112 4.28 -2.63 -0.92
CA LEU A 112 4.78 -3.87 -0.28
C LEU A 112 6.03 -3.62 0.55
N VAL A 113 6.94 -2.77 0.07
CA VAL A 113 8.16 -2.39 0.80
C VAL A 113 7.84 -1.60 2.06
N ALA A 114 6.85 -0.70 2.00
CA ALA A 114 6.39 0.06 3.16
C ALA A 114 5.75 -0.84 4.22
N ASP A 115 5.21 -2.00 3.80
CA ASP A 115 4.55 -2.95 4.68
C ASP A 115 5.45 -3.95 5.39
N LEU A 116 6.63 -4.25 4.83
CA LEU A 116 7.60 -5.12 5.49
C LEU A 116 7.86 -4.72 6.95
N PRO A 117 8.16 -3.45 7.29
CA PRO A 117 8.35 -3.07 8.69
C PRO A 117 7.05 -2.93 9.49
N SER A 118 5.88 -2.81 8.85
CA SER A 118 4.61 -2.41 9.49
C SER A 118 3.75 -3.53 10.01
N HIS A 119 4.13 -4.78 9.75
CA HIS A 119 3.38 -5.96 10.14
C HIS A 119 4.30 -6.94 10.87
N SER A 120 3.95 -7.35 12.08
CA SER A 120 4.81 -8.19 12.94
C SER A 120 4.04 -9.31 13.63
N GLY A 121 4.77 -10.31 14.15
CA GLY A 121 4.15 -11.42 14.86
C GLY A 121 3.21 -12.25 13.98
N ILE A 122 2.05 -12.63 14.53
CA ILE A 122 1.05 -13.46 13.83
C ILE A 122 0.36 -12.72 12.69
N TYR A 123 0.38 -11.40 12.68
CA TYR A 123 -0.12 -10.56 11.58
C TYR A 123 0.99 -10.07 10.65
N GLY A 124 2.17 -10.70 10.71
CA GLY A 124 3.28 -10.42 9.82
C GLY A 124 2.94 -10.63 8.34
N LEU A 125 3.70 -9.99 7.47
CA LEU A 125 3.49 -10.09 6.03
C LEU A 125 3.88 -11.48 5.52
N GLU A 126 3.12 -12.05 4.58
CA GLU A 126 3.55 -13.25 3.84
C GLU A 126 3.89 -12.90 2.38
N PRO A 127 5.06 -12.31 2.10
CA PRO A 127 5.41 -11.85 0.74
C PRO A 127 5.48 -13.00 -0.27
N LEU A 128 5.62 -14.25 0.18
CA LEU A 128 5.68 -15.45 -0.65
C LEU A 128 4.37 -16.26 -0.65
N TYR A 129 3.27 -15.72 -0.12
CA TYR A 129 1.98 -16.38 -0.09
C TYR A 129 1.62 -16.99 -1.47
N PRO A 130 1.17 -18.27 -1.55
CA PRO A 130 0.70 -19.12 -0.44
C PRO A 130 1.78 -19.97 0.24
N ILE A 131 3.07 -19.74 -0.03
CA ILE A 131 4.14 -20.38 0.73
C ILE A 131 4.17 -19.73 2.10
N ARG A 132 3.92 -20.53 3.15
CA ARG A 132 3.87 -20.08 4.55
C ARG A 132 5.25 -19.62 5.02
N TYR A 133 5.53 -18.35 4.78
CA TYR A 133 6.71 -17.64 5.26
C TYR A 133 6.28 -16.28 5.79
N VAL A 134 6.18 -16.18 7.11
CA VAL A 134 5.80 -14.94 7.79
C VAL A 134 7.05 -14.09 7.99
N PHE A 135 7.08 -12.93 7.34
CA PHE A 135 8.04 -11.88 7.60
C PHE A 135 7.54 -11.04 8.78
N SER A 136 8.25 -11.12 9.91
CA SER A 136 7.96 -10.29 11.07
C SER A 136 8.72 -8.96 10.97
N GLY A 137 7.97 -7.88 10.75
CA GLY A 137 8.44 -6.50 10.79
C GLY A 137 8.73 -5.99 12.20
N TRP A 138 8.75 -4.66 12.34
CA TRP A 138 9.17 -3.97 13.57
C TRP A 138 7.99 -3.51 14.43
N PHE A 139 6.85 -3.21 13.80
CA PHE A 139 5.64 -2.78 14.47
C PHE A 139 4.43 -3.44 13.82
N ASP A 140 3.25 -3.29 14.44
CA ASP A 140 2.01 -3.91 13.95
C ASP A 140 0.91 -2.86 13.72
N ALA A 141 0.74 -2.48 12.46
CA ALA A 141 -0.25 -1.51 12.00
C ALA A 141 -1.69 -2.02 12.06
N TRP A 142 -1.91 -3.31 12.30
CA TRP A 142 -3.25 -3.84 12.60
C TRP A 142 -3.75 -3.35 13.95
N LEU A 143 -2.81 -3.18 14.90
CA LEU A 143 -3.11 -2.85 16.28
C LEU A 143 -2.98 -1.36 16.60
N TRP A 144 -2.72 -0.53 15.58
CA TRP A 144 -2.49 0.89 15.78
C TRP A 144 -3.76 1.64 16.20
N PRO A 145 -3.70 2.43 17.30
CA PRO A 145 -4.74 3.41 17.60
C PRO A 145 -4.72 4.57 16.58
N PRO A 146 -5.70 5.49 16.61
CA PRO A 146 -5.78 6.59 15.65
C PRO A 146 -4.54 7.50 15.60
N ALA A 147 -3.85 7.72 16.73
CA ALA A 147 -2.71 8.64 16.81
C ALA A 147 -1.52 8.25 15.89
N PRO A 148 -0.97 7.03 15.95
CA PRO A 148 0.10 6.62 15.02
C PRO A 148 -0.34 6.61 13.55
N ILE A 149 -1.62 6.29 13.25
CA ILE A 149 -2.17 6.38 11.88
C ILE A 149 -2.15 7.83 11.38
N ILE A 150 -2.58 8.78 12.21
CA ILE A 150 -2.53 10.21 11.84
C ILE A 150 -1.08 10.65 11.65
N ALA A 151 -0.17 10.20 12.52
CA ALA A 151 1.24 10.54 12.44
C ALA A 151 1.90 10.00 11.15
N SER A 152 1.62 8.77 10.74
CA SER A 152 2.12 8.20 9.48
C SER A 152 1.60 8.97 8.27
N ILE A 153 0.31 9.34 8.25
CA ILE A 153 -0.28 10.15 7.18
C ILE A 153 0.42 11.51 7.09
N VAL A 154 0.58 12.21 8.22
CA VAL A 154 1.25 13.52 8.27
C VAL A 154 2.69 13.40 7.79
N PHE A 155 3.43 12.38 8.25
CA PHE A 155 4.80 12.14 7.82
C PHE A 155 4.89 11.89 6.31
N ALA A 156 4.00 11.05 5.77
CA ALA A 156 3.92 10.76 4.34
C ALA A 156 3.59 12.03 3.53
N LEU A 157 2.68 12.89 4.01
CA LEU A 157 2.36 14.16 3.37
C LEU A 157 3.53 15.13 3.35
N VAL A 158 4.30 15.22 4.45
CA VAL A 158 5.53 16.04 4.51
C VAL A 158 6.57 15.50 3.52
N ALA A 159 6.76 14.18 3.48
CA ALA A 159 7.66 13.55 2.51
C ALA A 159 7.23 13.86 1.07
N TYR A 160 5.94 13.77 0.76
CA TYR A 160 5.40 14.13 -0.55
C TYR A 160 5.63 15.61 -0.88
N ALA A 161 5.41 16.53 0.06
CA ALA A 161 5.69 17.94 -0.14
C ALA A 161 7.18 18.20 -0.47
N GLY A 162 8.09 17.51 0.25
CA GLY A 162 9.53 17.55 -0.01
C GLY A 162 9.87 17.03 -1.41
N VAL A 163 9.37 15.85 -1.78
CA VAL A 163 9.58 15.27 -3.12
C VAL A 163 9.04 16.18 -4.22
N ARG A 164 7.85 16.75 -4.04
CA ARG A 164 7.26 17.68 -5.00
C ARG A 164 8.15 18.91 -5.21
N ARG A 165 8.68 19.49 -4.12
CA ARG A 165 9.61 20.62 -4.18
C ARG A 165 10.92 20.25 -4.88
N MET A 166 11.43 19.04 -4.67
CA MET A 166 12.62 18.54 -5.37
C MET A 166 12.36 18.34 -6.87
N ARG A 167 11.19 17.82 -7.25
CA ARG A 167 10.80 17.56 -8.66
C ARG A 167 10.54 18.82 -9.49
N GLU A 168 10.49 19.99 -8.86
CA GLU A 168 10.56 21.27 -9.56
C GLU A 168 11.97 21.52 -10.14
N ARG A 169 13.01 20.95 -9.52
CA ARG A 169 14.42 21.18 -9.88
C ARG A 169 15.06 19.97 -10.55
N ILE A 170 14.66 18.76 -10.18
CA ILE A 170 15.21 17.52 -10.71
C ILE A 170 14.34 17.07 -11.88
N LEU A 171 14.89 17.14 -13.10
CA LEU A 171 14.19 16.79 -14.33
C LEU A 171 14.71 15.46 -14.89
N TRP A 172 13.77 14.65 -15.38
CA TRP A 172 14.09 13.49 -16.21
C TRP A 172 14.72 13.94 -17.53
N PRO A 173 15.56 13.11 -18.17
CA PRO A 173 16.09 13.41 -19.50
C PRO A 173 14.99 13.77 -20.52
N SER A 174 13.85 13.08 -20.49
CA SER A 174 12.69 13.36 -21.36
C SER A 174 12.06 14.75 -21.12
N GLU A 175 12.27 15.34 -19.96
CA GLU A 175 11.71 16.64 -19.57
C GLU A 175 12.63 17.81 -19.94
N ARG A 176 13.92 17.55 -20.20
CA ARG A 176 14.92 18.61 -20.48
C ARG A 176 14.77 19.23 -21.86
N HIS A 177 14.31 18.44 -22.83
CA HIS A 177 14.13 18.90 -24.21
C HIS A 177 13.04 19.98 -24.36
N LEU A 178 12.09 20.06 -23.43
CA LEU A 178 11.00 21.03 -23.44
C LEU A 178 11.40 22.43 -22.93
N LEU A 179 12.62 22.58 -22.39
CA LEU A 179 13.14 23.85 -21.86
C LEU A 179 14.17 24.52 -22.81
N GLY A 180 14.43 23.91 -23.97
CA GLY A 180 15.46 24.34 -24.93
C GLY A 180 14.94 24.90 -26.25
N THR A 181 13.66 25.28 -26.33
CA THR A 181 13.02 26.02 -27.44
C THR A 181 12.38 27.28 -26.88
#